data_AF-A0A8K0WSZ3-F1
#
_entry.id   AF-A0A8K0WSZ3-F1
#
_cell.length_a   1.000
_cell.length_b   1.000
_cell.length_c   1.000
_cell.angle_alpha   90.00
_cell.angle_beta   90.00
_cell.angle_gamma   90.00
#
_symmetry.space_group_name_H-M   'P 1'
#
loop_
_entity.id
_entity.type
_entity.pdbx_description
1 polymer ?
#
loop_
_entity_poly.entity_id
_entity_poly.type
_entity_poly.pdbx_seq_one_letter_code
_entity_poly.pdbx_strand_id
1 'polypeptide(L)'
;IPPQVIQRAVGLAIFTTLRAGFHFSGSAGSGIIVSRLPDGSWSPPSGIQVLSIGTGFQFGVDIYDCVCVINTQEALSSFMKQTRVSLGSDIAISAGPYGAGAALDGSASSVLSPVFSYVTSRGFYAGVQIDGTAIVERREANAAFYGQPVPVAQILQGKVSVPQEASLAALMDVLAAAEARPETRSTGVSEMRYTDETTGE
;
A
#
# COMPACT_ATOMS: atom_id res chain seq x y z
N ILE A 1 -4.25 -3.71 -6.86
CA ILE A 1 -3.82 -2.33 -7.18
C ILE A 1 -3.39 -2.31 -8.64
N PRO A 2 -3.92 -1.42 -9.49
CA PRO A 2 -3.50 -1.36 -10.90
C PRO A 2 -1.99 -1.06 -11.02
N PRO A 3 -1.24 -1.75 -11.90
CA PRO A 3 0.21 -1.55 -12.03
C PRO A 3 0.60 -0.11 -12.33
N GLN A 4 -0.21 0.62 -13.11
CA GLN A 4 0.03 2.01 -13.48
C GLN A 4 0.04 2.96 -12.27
N VAL A 5 -0.68 2.61 -11.20
CA VAL A 5 -0.72 3.39 -9.96
C VAL A 5 0.60 3.23 -9.20
N ILE A 6 1.17 2.03 -9.19
CA ILE A 6 2.44 1.73 -8.52
C ILE A 6 3.61 2.34 -9.31
N GLN A 7 3.59 2.24 -10.64
CA GLN A 7 4.62 2.82 -11.51
C GLN A 7 4.76 4.34 -11.35
N ARG A 8 3.65 5.05 -11.08
CA ARG A 8 3.64 6.51 -10.90
C ARG A 8 3.89 6.96 -9.46
N ALA A 9 3.91 6.02 -8.51
CA ALA A 9 4.08 6.34 -7.11
C ALA A 9 5.51 6.82 -6.84
N VAL A 10 5.65 7.88 -6.06
CA VAL A 10 6.94 8.32 -5.50
C VAL A 10 7.24 7.61 -4.18
N GLY A 11 6.24 6.99 -3.55
CA GLY A 11 6.42 6.19 -2.35
C GLY A 11 5.24 5.28 -2.05
N LEU A 12 5.51 4.22 -1.29
CA LEU A 12 4.51 3.28 -0.82
C LEU A 12 4.70 3.08 0.68
N ALA A 13 3.64 3.29 1.46
CA ALA A 13 3.59 2.86 2.85
C ALA A 13 2.67 1.63 2.96
N ILE A 14 3.21 0.52 3.46
CA ILE A 14 2.52 -0.77 3.55
C ILE A 14 2.50 -1.15 5.02
N PHE A 15 1.32 -1.29 5.61
CA PHE A 15 1.20 -1.60 7.03
C PHE A 15 -0.04 -2.42 7.35
N THR A 16 0.05 -3.14 8.47
CA THR A 16 -1.06 -3.87 9.05
C THR A 16 -1.38 -3.27 10.41
N THR A 17 -2.66 -3.05 10.67
CA THR A 17 -3.17 -2.40 11.88
C THR A 17 -4.37 -3.15 12.40
N LEU A 18 -4.40 -3.32 13.72
CA LEU A 18 -5.61 -3.71 14.44
C LEU A 18 -6.37 -2.44 14.78
N ARG A 19 -7.66 -2.43 14.49
CA ARG A 19 -8.58 -1.33 14.74
C ARG A 19 -9.78 -1.82 15.52
N ALA A 20 -10.16 -1.06 16.52
CA ALA A 20 -11.33 -1.31 17.34
C ALA A 20 -12.03 0.01 17.67
N GLY A 21 -13.35 0.00 17.77
CA GLY A 21 -14.07 1.20 18.17
C GLY A 21 -15.52 0.96 18.60
N PHE A 22 -15.99 1.83 19.49
CA PHE A 22 -17.38 2.02 19.88
C PHE A 22 -17.54 3.47 20.35
N HIS A 23 -18.08 4.35 19.49
CA HIS A 23 -18.09 5.82 19.63
C HIS A 23 -16.71 6.52 19.66
N PHE A 24 -15.71 5.87 20.25
CA PHE A 24 -14.30 6.18 20.15
C PHE A 24 -13.61 5.03 19.42
N SER A 25 -12.66 5.35 18.53
CA SER A 25 -11.83 4.37 17.83
C SER A 25 -10.37 4.51 18.19
N GLY A 26 -9.68 3.38 18.20
CA GLY A 26 -8.23 3.30 18.26
C GLY A 26 -7.74 2.30 17.22
N SER A 27 -6.62 2.60 16.58
CA SER A 27 -5.89 1.60 15.80
C SER A 27 -4.40 1.69 16.04
N ALA A 28 -3.74 0.54 16.08
CA ALA A 28 -2.30 0.47 16.22
C ALA A 28 -1.75 -0.65 15.34
N GLY A 29 -0.62 -0.38 14.72
CA GLY A 29 -0.01 -1.30 13.78
C GLY A 29 1.37 -0.86 13.35
N SER A 30 1.99 -1.67 12.51
CA SER A 30 3.32 -1.38 12.01
C SER A 30 3.46 -1.86 10.58
N GLY A 31 4.50 -1.40 9.93
CA GLY A 31 4.78 -1.75 8.56
C GLY A 31 6.06 -1.12 8.09
N ILE A 32 6.11 -0.88 6.78
CA ILE A 32 7.26 -0.32 6.11
C ILE A 32 6.85 0.81 5.18
N ILE A 33 7.81 1.67 4.87
CA ILE A 33 7.72 2.66 3.80
C ILE A 33 8.92 2.53 2.88
N VAL A 34 8.67 2.64 1.57
CA VAL A 34 9.68 2.70 0.50
C VAL A 34 9.41 3.93 -0.36
N SER A 35 10.45 4.45 -1.00
CA SER A 35 10.33 5.57 -1.95
C SER A 35 11.04 5.29 -3.25
N ARG A 36 10.59 5.95 -4.30
CA ARG A 36 11.23 5.93 -5.61
C ARG A 36 12.50 6.76 -5.56
N LEU A 37 13.61 6.16 -5.98
CA LEU A 37 14.89 6.85 -6.15
C LEU A 37 14.95 7.57 -7.50
N PRO A 38 15.87 8.55 -7.68
CA PRO A 38 16.02 9.27 -8.94
C PRO A 38 16.35 8.39 -10.15
N ASP A 39 16.95 7.22 -9.92
CA ASP A 39 17.24 6.22 -10.95
C ASP A 39 16.03 5.33 -11.31
N GLY A 40 14.89 5.56 -10.66
CA GLY A 40 13.67 4.78 -10.86
C GLY A 40 13.62 3.48 -10.06
N SER A 41 14.64 3.12 -9.30
CA SER A 41 14.61 1.97 -8.39
C SER A 41 13.84 2.29 -7.10
N TRP A 42 13.48 1.26 -6.35
CA TRP A 42 12.91 1.40 -5.01
C TRP A 42 14.01 1.51 -3.97
N SER A 43 13.86 2.42 -3.02
CA SER A 43 14.73 2.52 -1.86
C SER A 43 14.63 1.26 -0.99
N PRO A 44 15.63 1.01 -0.12
CA PRO A 44 15.46 0.11 1.01
C PRO A 44 14.25 0.53 1.88
N PRO A 45 13.59 -0.40 2.57
CA PRO A 45 12.43 -0.08 3.39
C PRO A 45 12.84 0.53 4.72
N SER A 46 12.03 1.47 5.21
CA SER A 46 12.11 1.96 6.57
C SER A 46 10.91 1.47 7.37
N GLY A 47 11.14 0.98 8.58
CA GLY A 47 10.10 0.57 9.50
C GLY A 47 9.28 1.76 10.01
N ILE A 48 7.96 1.60 9.98
CA ILE A 48 7.00 2.59 10.48
C ILE A 48 6.07 1.97 11.51
N GLN A 49 5.62 2.82 12.44
CA GLN A 49 4.56 2.53 13.38
C GLN A 49 3.39 3.45 13.04
N VAL A 50 2.19 2.88 13.02
CA VAL A 50 0.94 3.58 12.76
C VAL A 50 0.11 3.56 14.02
N LEU A 51 -0.35 4.74 14.43
CA LEU A 51 -1.26 4.92 15.55
C LEU A 51 -2.39 5.85 15.10
N SER A 52 -3.63 5.42 15.26
CA SER A 52 -4.80 6.23 14.98
C SER A 52 -5.71 6.31 16.19
N ILE A 53 -6.29 7.48 16.40
CA ILE A 53 -7.32 7.72 17.39
C ILE A 53 -8.45 8.48 16.69
N GLY A 54 -9.69 8.09 16.94
CA GLY A 54 -10.83 8.73 16.30
C GLY A 54 -12.09 8.69 17.13
N THR A 55 -13.13 9.32 16.59
CA THR A 55 -14.47 9.36 17.17
C THR A 55 -15.52 9.41 16.08
N GLY A 56 -16.70 8.86 16.35
CA GLY A 56 -17.78 8.83 15.39
C GLY A 56 -18.94 7.92 15.80
N PHE A 57 -19.68 7.48 14.79
CA PHE A 57 -20.70 6.44 14.89
C PHE A 57 -20.16 5.16 14.28
N GLN A 58 -19.18 4.57 14.93
CA GLN A 58 -18.57 3.30 14.56
C GLN A 58 -18.76 2.22 15.63
N PHE A 59 -18.79 0.97 15.19
CA PHE A 59 -18.68 -0.19 16.06
C PHE A 59 -17.94 -1.33 15.35
N GLY A 60 -17.04 -1.98 16.08
CA GLY A 60 -16.46 -3.24 15.67
C GLY A 60 -14.97 -3.36 15.92
N VAL A 61 -14.41 -4.46 15.42
CA VAL A 61 -13.00 -4.81 15.46
C VAL A 61 -12.61 -5.46 14.13
N ASP A 62 -11.58 -4.93 13.50
CA ASP A 62 -10.95 -5.54 12.33
C ASP A 62 -9.43 -5.41 12.36
N ILE A 63 -8.77 -6.31 11.63
CA ILE A 63 -7.36 -6.15 11.26
C ILE A 63 -7.35 -5.82 9.79
N TYR A 64 -6.74 -4.69 9.44
CA TYR A 64 -6.66 -4.26 8.06
C TYR A 64 -5.21 -4.12 7.60
N ASP A 65 -4.98 -4.55 6.37
CA ASP A 65 -3.75 -4.34 5.61
C ASP A 65 -3.99 -3.14 4.68
N CYS A 66 -3.10 -2.16 4.72
CA CYS A 66 -3.20 -0.91 3.97
C CYS A 66 -1.95 -0.66 3.13
N VAL A 67 -2.17 -0.30 1.86
CA VAL A 67 -1.13 0.21 0.95
C VAL A 67 -1.46 1.65 0.60
N CYS A 68 -0.74 2.59 1.20
CA CYS A 68 -0.80 4.01 0.84
C CYS A 68 0.12 4.27 -0.34
N VAL A 69 -0.45 4.68 -1.46
CA VAL A 69 0.22 5.15 -2.66
C VAL A 69 0.44 6.66 -2.54
N ILE A 70 1.70 7.07 -2.50
CA ILE A 70 2.12 8.46 -2.39
C ILE A 70 2.56 8.92 -3.77
N ASN A 71 1.93 9.96 -4.31
CA ASN A 71 2.16 10.42 -5.69
C ASN A 71 3.00 11.70 -5.78
N THR A 72 3.24 12.40 -4.66
CA THR A 72 4.00 13.65 -4.65
C THR A 72 5.11 13.64 -3.60
N GLN A 73 6.22 14.31 -3.91
CA GLN A 73 7.39 14.36 -3.04
C GLN A 73 7.10 15.14 -1.75
N GLU A 74 6.19 16.11 -1.80
CA GLU A 74 5.71 16.88 -0.65
C GLU A 74 4.92 15.99 0.30
N ALA A 75 4.07 15.11 -0.22
CA ALA A 75 3.35 14.14 0.58
C ALA A 75 4.30 13.11 1.21
N LEU A 76 5.26 12.60 0.45
CA LEU A 76 6.29 11.69 0.96
C LEU A 76 7.13 12.37 2.06
N SER A 77 7.50 13.63 1.87
CA SER A 77 8.24 14.41 2.86
C SER A 77 7.40 14.65 4.13
N SER A 78 6.09 14.81 4.01
CA SER A 78 5.18 14.91 5.14
C SER A 78 5.10 13.58 5.92
N PHE A 79 5.12 12.44 5.23
CA PHE A 79 5.25 11.13 5.86
C PHE A 79 6.57 10.97 6.63
N MET A 80 7.67 11.55 6.14
CA MET A 80 8.98 11.52 6.81
C MET A 80 9.07 12.44 8.04
N LYS A 81 8.28 13.51 8.11
CA LYS A 81 8.36 14.56 9.14
C LYS A 81 7.50 14.30 10.40
N GLN A 82 7.06 13.05 10.58
CA GLN A 82 6.53 12.51 11.85
C GLN A 82 5.16 13.02 12.34
N THR A 83 4.29 13.55 11.50
CA THR A 83 2.86 13.68 11.87
C THR A 83 2.02 13.83 10.61
N ARG A 84 1.15 12.86 10.32
CA ARG A 84 0.01 13.08 9.44
C ARG A 84 -1.22 13.28 10.33
N VAL A 85 -2.06 14.24 9.98
CA VAL A 85 -3.44 14.27 10.48
C VAL A 85 -4.27 13.95 9.25
N SER A 86 -4.74 12.71 9.15
CA SER A 86 -5.81 12.40 8.21
C SER A 86 -7.12 12.86 8.85
N LEU A 87 -8.09 13.34 8.07
CA LEU A 87 -9.48 13.44 8.52
C LEU A 87 -10.22 12.26 7.91
N GLY A 88 -11.02 11.54 8.72
CA GLY A 88 -11.66 10.26 8.38
C GLY A 88 -12.67 10.30 7.23
N SER A 89 -12.15 10.47 6.03
CA SER A 89 -12.79 10.18 4.74
C SER A 89 -11.75 9.87 3.65
N ASP A 90 -10.47 10.21 3.87
CA ASP A 90 -9.38 9.97 2.91
C ASP A 90 -8.84 8.52 2.90
N ILE A 91 -9.28 7.67 3.83
CA ILE A 91 -9.24 6.22 3.60
C ILE A 91 -10.46 5.92 2.74
N ALA A 92 -10.43 6.38 1.49
CA ALA A 92 -11.37 5.91 0.50
C ALA A 92 -11.19 4.39 0.46
N ILE A 93 -12.15 3.69 1.07
CA ILE A 93 -12.31 2.25 0.98
C ILE A 93 -12.54 1.98 -0.51
N SER A 94 -11.47 1.87 -1.28
CA SER A 94 -11.49 1.26 -2.59
C SER A 94 -11.63 -0.23 -2.28
N ALA A 95 -12.86 -0.70 -2.30
CA ALA A 95 -13.15 -2.09 -2.11
C ALA A 95 -12.32 -2.92 -3.09
N GLY A 96 -12.09 -4.19 -2.74
CA GLY A 96 -11.65 -5.20 -3.69
C GLY A 96 -12.54 -5.24 -4.95
N PRO A 97 -12.30 -6.16 -5.90
CA PRO A 97 -12.65 -6.06 -7.34
C PRO A 97 -14.11 -5.73 -7.75
N TYR A 98 -15.01 -5.47 -6.80
CA TYR A 98 -16.39 -5.02 -6.98
C TYR A 98 -16.75 -3.66 -6.33
N GLY A 99 -15.81 -2.87 -5.79
CA GLY A 99 -16.20 -1.60 -5.15
C GLY A 99 -15.20 -0.46 -5.27
N ALA A 100 -15.02 0.02 -6.50
CA ALA A 100 -14.80 1.44 -6.82
C ALA A 100 -14.93 1.63 -8.34
N GLY A 101 -15.87 0.90 -8.98
CA GLY A 101 -16.19 1.07 -10.40
C GLY A 101 -16.99 2.34 -10.72
N ALA A 102 -17.22 3.22 -9.73
CA ALA A 102 -18.07 4.42 -9.87
C ALA A 102 -17.27 5.73 -9.83
N ALA A 103 -16.02 5.72 -10.27
CA ALA A 103 -15.23 6.95 -10.47
C ALA A 103 -14.45 6.94 -11.80
N LEU A 104 -14.93 6.20 -12.81
CA LEU A 104 -14.39 6.25 -14.17
C LEU A 104 -15.43 6.58 -15.25
N ASP A 105 -16.61 7.06 -14.84
CA ASP A 105 -17.58 7.63 -15.78
C ASP A 105 -17.73 9.13 -15.54
N GLY A 106 -16.97 9.90 -16.32
CA GLY A 106 -17.36 11.25 -16.72
C GLY A 106 -17.03 12.39 -15.74
N SER A 107 -16.08 13.23 -16.15
CA SER A 107 -16.02 14.66 -15.83
C SER A 107 -15.80 15.05 -14.35
N ALA A 108 -14.54 15.01 -13.89
CA ALA A 108 -14.04 15.99 -12.92
C ALA A 108 -12.52 16.08 -13.05
N SER A 109 -11.98 17.32 -13.11
CA SER A 109 -10.56 17.65 -13.24
C SER A 109 -9.64 16.72 -12.44
N SER A 110 -8.65 16.15 -13.13
CA SER A 110 -7.70 15.15 -12.67
C SER A 110 -6.69 15.66 -11.63
N VAL A 111 -7.15 16.15 -10.48
CA VAL A 111 -6.29 16.31 -9.31
C VAL A 111 -6.19 14.94 -8.67
N LEU A 112 -5.19 14.16 -9.10
CA LEU A 112 -4.81 12.95 -8.38
C LEU A 112 -4.47 13.37 -6.94
N SER A 113 -5.23 12.88 -5.96
CA SER A 113 -4.93 13.07 -4.55
C SER A 113 -3.44 12.79 -4.29
N PRO A 114 -2.74 13.63 -3.49
CA PRO A 114 -1.34 13.41 -3.17
C PRO A 114 -1.06 12.02 -2.56
N VAL A 115 -2.08 11.43 -1.92
CA VAL A 115 -2.04 10.09 -1.32
C VAL A 115 -3.36 9.37 -1.55
N PHE A 116 -3.31 8.10 -1.95
CA PHE A 116 -4.46 7.18 -1.99
C PHE A 116 -4.16 5.93 -1.18
N SER A 117 -5.19 5.26 -0.66
CA SER A 117 -5.00 4.03 0.12
C SER A 117 -5.84 2.88 -0.43
N TYR A 118 -5.23 1.70 -0.54
CA TYR A 118 -5.93 0.45 -0.80
C TYR A 118 -5.95 -0.35 0.50
N VAL A 119 -7.14 -0.76 0.93
CA VAL A 119 -7.32 -1.43 2.22
C VAL A 119 -8.04 -2.76 2.01
N THR A 120 -7.50 -3.82 2.61
CA THR A 120 -8.20 -5.09 2.79
C THR A 120 -8.31 -5.38 4.27
N SER A 121 -9.49 -5.75 4.75
CA SER A 121 -9.72 -5.99 6.17
C SER A 121 -10.30 -7.38 6.44
N ARG A 122 -9.98 -7.89 7.63
CA ARG A 122 -10.49 -9.14 8.18
C ARG A 122 -11.12 -8.82 9.52
N GLY A 123 -12.42 -9.04 9.64
CA GLY A 123 -13.20 -8.73 10.85
C GLY A 123 -14.48 -7.98 10.51
N PHE A 124 -15.07 -7.36 11.52
CA PHE A 124 -16.29 -6.58 11.38
C PHE A 124 -16.05 -5.18 11.92
N TYR A 125 -16.11 -4.18 11.06
CA TYR A 125 -15.99 -2.78 11.44
C TYR A 125 -16.93 -1.96 10.57
N ALA A 126 -17.91 -1.31 11.17
CA ALA A 126 -18.92 -0.55 10.44
C ALA A 126 -19.14 0.81 11.09
N GLY A 127 -19.41 1.82 10.26
CA GLY A 127 -19.78 3.14 10.71
C GLY A 127 -19.05 4.28 10.02
N VAL A 128 -19.25 5.48 10.55
CA VAL A 128 -18.63 6.72 10.06
C VAL A 128 -17.82 7.31 11.21
N GLN A 129 -16.57 7.66 10.94
CA GLN A 129 -15.66 8.19 11.96
C GLN A 129 -14.66 9.19 11.38
N ILE A 130 -14.12 10.02 12.27
CA ILE A 130 -12.98 10.88 11.97
C ILE A 130 -11.79 10.36 12.78
N ASP A 131 -10.70 9.98 12.10
CA ASP A 131 -9.49 9.46 12.74
C ASP A 131 -8.29 10.39 12.52
N GLY A 132 -7.64 10.84 13.58
CA GLY A 132 -6.28 11.36 13.53
C GLY A 132 -5.28 10.21 13.51
N THR A 133 -4.36 10.17 12.53
CA THR A 133 -3.42 9.05 12.33
C THR A 133 -1.98 9.51 12.30
N ALA A 134 -1.24 9.25 13.38
CA ALA A 134 0.20 9.45 13.43
C ALA A 134 0.95 8.27 12.81
N ILE A 135 1.87 8.57 11.89
CA ILE A 135 2.82 7.61 11.34
C ILE A 135 4.20 8.08 11.78
N VAL A 136 4.89 7.21 12.51
CA VAL A 136 6.19 7.52 13.10
C VAL A 136 7.20 6.48 12.68
N GLU A 137 8.44 6.92 12.53
CA GLU A 137 9.57 6.05 12.25
C GLU A 137 9.86 5.12 13.43
N ARG A 138 10.09 3.83 13.15
CA ARG A 138 10.61 2.88 14.14
C ARG A 138 12.13 2.91 14.18
N ARG A 139 12.70 3.97 14.76
CA ARG A 139 14.16 4.22 14.81
C ARG A 139 14.96 3.03 15.35
N GLU A 140 14.49 2.41 16.43
CA GLU A 140 15.17 1.25 17.02
C GLU A 140 15.13 0.02 16.09
N ALA A 141 14.00 -0.24 15.43
CA ALA A 141 13.88 -1.33 14.47
C ALA A 141 14.75 -1.08 13.24
N ASN A 142 14.79 0.17 12.75
CA ASN A 142 15.69 0.57 11.66
C ASN A 142 17.15 0.40 12.08
N ALA A 143 17.53 0.83 13.28
CA ALA A 143 18.89 0.72 13.76
C ALA A 143 19.33 -0.75 13.93
N ALA A 144 18.45 -1.60 14.44
CA ALA A 144 18.68 -3.03 14.54
C ALA A 144 18.83 -3.69 13.16
N PHE A 145 18.00 -3.29 12.19
CA PHE A 145 18.05 -3.82 10.82
C PHE A 145 19.30 -3.36 10.07
N TYR A 146 19.63 -2.08 10.10
CA TYR A 146 20.76 -1.50 9.35
C TYR A 146 22.10 -1.58 10.11
N GLY A 147 22.11 -2.10 11.34
CA GLY A 147 23.31 -2.21 12.19
C GLY A 147 23.84 -0.89 12.73
N GLN A 148 23.16 0.22 12.46
CA GLN A 148 23.56 1.56 12.90
C GLN A 148 22.33 2.49 12.98
N PRO A 149 22.35 3.54 13.82
CA PRO A 149 21.26 4.52 13.85
C PRO A 149 21.18 5.28 12.52
N VAL A 150 20.15 5.00 11.72
CA VAL A 150 19.90 5.69 10.45
C VAL A 150 18.50 6.30 10.45
N PRO A 151 18.35 7.60 10.15
CA PRO A 151 17.05 8.23 10.01
C PRO A 151 16.33 7.79 8.73
N VAL A 152 15.00 7.69 8.79
CA VAL A 152 14.12 7.36 7.65
C VAL A 152 14.44 8.15 6.37
N ALA A 153 14.78 9.44 6.49
CA ALA A 153 15.12 10.27 5.35
C ALA A 153 16.36 9.77 4.58
N GLN A 154 17.36 9.22 5.27
CA GLN A 154 18.55 8.66 4.62
C GLN A 154 18.25 7.30 3.98
N ILE A 155 17.43 6.47 4.64
CA ILE A 155 16.97 5.17 4.12
C ILE A 155 16.21 5.38 2.80
N LEU A 156 15.25 6.29 2.80
CA LEU A 156 14.40 6.59 1.64
C LEU A 156 15.15 7.31 0.51
N GLN A 157 16.27 7.97 0.82
CA GLN A 157 17.18 8.51 -0.21
C GLN A 157 18.15 7.46 -0.77
N GLY A 158 18.08 6.20 -0.31
CA GLY A 158 19.00 5.15 -0.74
C GLY A 158 20.44 5.33 -0.25
N LYS A 159 20.67 6.19 0.75
CA LYS A 159 22.02 6.52 1.27
C LYS A 159 22.51 5.52 2.33
N VAL A 160 22.03 4.28 2.27
CA VAL A 160 22.25 3.28 3.30
C VAL A 160 22.69 1.99 2.64
N SER A 161 23.73 1.36 3.20
CA SER A 161 24.13 0.02 2.77
C SER A 161 23.12 -0.99 3.32
N VAL A 162 22.49 -1.74 2.42
CA VAL A 162 21.60 -2.85 2.81
C VAL A 162 22.48 -3.99 3.33
N PRO A 163 22.23 -4.53 4.54
CA PRO A 163 22.98 -5.66 5.05
C PRO A 163 22.84 -6.87 4.13
N GLN A 164 23.95 -7.57 3.86
CA GLN A 164 24.00 -8.71 2.93
C GLN A 164 23.15 -9.91 3.38
N GLU A 165 22.89 -10.02 4.68
CA GLU A 165 22.06 -11.07 5.30
C GLU A 165 20.57 -10.70 5.40
N ALA A 166 20.19 -9.47 5.04
CA ALA A 166 18.79 -9.06 5.07
C ALA A 166 18.04 -9.63 3.87
N SER A 167 17.08 -10.52 4.11
CA SER A 167 16.20 -11.08 3.07
C SER A 167 15.19 -10.03 2.58
N LEU A 168 15.68 -9.01 1.87
CA LEU A 168 14.88 -7.97 1.26
C LEU A 168 14.32 -8.40 -0.12
N ALA A 169 14.91 -9.44 -0.71
CA ALA A 169 14.59 -9.96 -2.03
C ALA A 169 13.08 -10.17 -2.22
N ALA A 170 12.42 -10.86 -1.29
CA ALA A 170 10.99 -11.15 -1.40
C ALA A 170 10.12 -9.88 -1.49
N LEU A 171 10.43 -8.83 -0.73
CA LEU A 171 9.70 -7.56 -0.81
C LEU A 171 9.96 -6.87 -2.16
N MET A 172 11.23 -6.80 -2.57
CA MET A 172 11.61 -6.14 -3.82
C MET A 172 11.03 -6.87 -5.04
N ASP A 173 10.98 -8.20 -5.00
CA ASP A 173 10.35 -9.04 -6.01
C ASP A 173 8.85 -8.78 -6.09
N VAL A 174 8.17 -8.64 -4.94
CA VAL A 174 6.74 -8.27 -4.90
C VAL A 174 6.51 -6.88 -5.47
N LEU A 175 7.36 -5.90 -5.14
CA LEU A 175 7.26 -4.55 -5.71
C LEU A 175 7.49 -4.57 -7.22
N ALA A 176 8.50 -5.28 -7.70
CA ALA A 176 8.78 -5.44 -9.13
C ALA A 176 7.63 -6.16 -9.86
N ALA A 177 7.08 -7.22 -9.27
CA ALA A 177 5.94 -7.94 -9.83
C ALA A 177 4.66 -7.10 -9.84
N ALA A 178 4.47 -6.23 -8.84
CA ALA A 178 3.33 -5.33 -8.78
C ALA A 178 3.43 -4.17 -9.79
N GLU A 179 4.65 -3.79 -10.20
CA GLU A 179 4.90 -2.87 -11.31
C GLU A 179 4.78 -3.52 -12.68
N ALA A 180 5.09 -4.81 -12.79
CA ALA A 180 4.97 -5.53 -14.03
C ALA A 180 3.50 -5.53 -14.51
N ARG A 181 3.30 -5.32 -15.82
CA ARG A 181 1.99 -5.60 -16.42
C ARG A 181 1.66 -7.07 -16.13
N PRO A 182 0.40 -7.44 -15.84
CA PRO A 182 0.00 -8.81 -16.06
C PRO A 182 0.22 -9.08 -17.55
N GLU A 183 1.29 -9.82 -17.88
CA GLU A 183 1.38 -10.55 -19.13
C GLU A 183 0.03 -11.24 -19.31
N THR A 184 -0.63 -10.96 -20.43
CA THR A 184 -1.85 -11.64 -20.84
C THR A 184 -1.60 -13.14 -20.66
N ARG A 185 -2.16 -13.73 -19.61
CA ARG A 185 -2.16 -15.17 -19.45
C ARG A 185 -3.09 -15.69 -20.54
N SER A 186 -2.54 -15.85 -21.74
CA SER A 186 -3.15 -16.58 -22.83
C SER A 186 -3.41 -17.97 -22.27
N THR A 187 -4.64 -18.19 -21.83
CA THR A 187 -5.20 -19.52 -21.67
C THR A 187 -5.07 -20.15 -23.05
N GLY A 188 -4.01 -20.95 -23.22
CA GLY A 188 -3.89 -21.90 -24.30
C GLY A 188 -5.05 -22.87 -24.20
N VAL A 189 -6.18 -22.50 -24.78
CA VAL A 189 -7.19 -23.46 -25.20
C VAL A 189 -6.58 -24.12 -26.41
N SER A 190 -6.02 -25.30 -26.20
CA SER A 190 -5.68 -26.23 -27.26
C SER A 190 -6.94 -26.51 -28.05
N GLU A 191 -7.09 -25.89 -29.22
CA GLU A 191 -8.15 -26.22 -30.17
C GLU A 191 -7.82 -27.60 -30.74
N MET A 192 -8.41 -28.61 -30.09
CA MET A 192 -8.36 -30.01 -30.50
C MET A 192 -9.08 -30.11 -31.84
N ARG A 193 -8.31 -30.21 -32.93
CA ARG A 193 -8.83 -30.51 -34.27
C ARG A 193 -9.57 -31.85 -34.22
N TYR A 194 -10.90 -31.78 -34.31
CA TYR A 194 -11.74 -32.94 -34.60
C TYR A 194 -11.52 -33.29 -36.07
N THR A 195 -10.92 -34.45 -36.33
CA THR A 195 -10.84 -35.02 -37.68
C THR A 195 -12.12 -35.81 -37.91
N ASP A 196 -12.82 -35.44 -38.97
CA ASP A 196 -14.02 -36.12 -39.47
C ASP A 196 -13.57 -37.36 -40.25
N GLU A 197 -13.81 -38.54 -39.70
CA GLU A 197 -13.75 -39.81 -40.42
C GLU A 197 -15.06 -40.57 -40.17
N THR A 198 -16.02 -40.39 -41.08
CA THR A 198 -17.08 -41.38 -41.30
C THR A 198 -17.04 -41.85 -42.76
N THR A 199 -16.16 -42.83 -43.00
CA THR A 199 -16.32 -43.91 -43.98
C THR A 199 -17.58 -44.69 -43.55
N GLY A 200 -18.61 -44.97 -44.36
CA GLY A 200 -18.56 -45.37 -45.75
C GLY A 200 -18.43 -46.88 -45.87
N GLU A 201 -19.38 -47.66 -45.33
CA GLU A 201 -19.86 -48.98 -45.81
C GLU A 201 -20.94 -49.56 -44.90
#